data_AF-A0A1I0YER7-F1
#
_entry.id   AF-A0A1I0YER7-F1
#
_cell.length_a   1.000
_cell.length_b   1.000
_cell.length_c   1.000
_cell.angle_alpha   90.00
_cell.angle_beta   90.00
_cell.angle_gamma   90.00
#
_symmetry.space_group_name_H-M   'P 1'
#
loop_
_entity.id
_entity.type
_entity.pdbx_description
1 polymer ?
#
loop_
_entity_poly.entity_id
_entity_poly.type
_entity_poly.pdbx_seq_one_letter_code
_entity_poly.pdbx_strand_id
1 'polypeptide(L)'
;MQKIKTVLSVFLLFGCALLLAGCASLSTSISQFEGGNYVASVKSTLVYLDEKYKKADYDDSDERNGIRERMRIIESNYETAINSANPLEYDKKIAACSALLEIRTMLAERRYYARYTDLPDRYSDAVLREKLAGQYYLKATSAVVYKDDRQAAISFAAAADVYQKYGDYKDARKQAGKYKFAADNKDAAAYYQQGQDLVARNAQRSRAMYRDASQAFYNASDVYRDHGAYKDAQPLSEKYHAMGTVVLQISSNEPEGDITRSVLGLFDLGFTRFQYQGGAKADLGMYLNTSYIYYPPKSRQYVEAMSENVEFKKQDGSTAVRTYRFNRKVVEEVNSMQIVLDLSVTRAPPLDLRYDEVAESRRTTISYYGDVPGNGRYGYRTEGYLMDRDQLWRAAQAQLINRLNGDNRIRMIQDDIRNF
;
A
#
# COMPACT_ATOMS: atom_id res chain seq x y z
N MET A 1 -0.19 -39.08 -37.86
CA MET A 1 -1.28 -38.32 -37.21
C MET A 1 -2.43 -39.26 -36.81
N GLN A 2 -2.25 -40.10 -35.79
CA GLN A 2 -3.29 -41.07 -35.40
C GLN A 2 -3.19 -41.57 -33.93
N LYS A 3 -2.68 -40.74 -33.01
CA LYS A 3 -2.51 -41.12 -31.58
C LYS A 3 -2.92 -40.02 -30.58
N ILE A 4 -3.86 -39.15 -30.94
CA ILE A 4 -4.39 -38.10 -30.03
C ILE A 4 -5.87 -38.35 -29.67
N LYS A 5 -6.55 -39.29 -30.32
CA LYS A 5 -8.00 -39.50 -30.11
C LYS A 5 -8.39 -40.40 -28.94
N THR A 6 -7.46 -41.16 -28.34
CA THR A 6 -7.82 -42.16 -27.32
C THR A 6 -7.94 -41.61 -25.90
N VAL A 7 -7.35 -40.45 -25.60
CA VAL A 7 -7.44 -39.83 -24.26
C VAL A 7 -8.70 -38.97 -24.11
N LEU A 8 -9.22 -38.41 -25.21
CA LEU A 8 -10.42 -37.57 -25.18
C LEU A 8 -11.73 -38.38 -25.07
N SER A 9 -11.72 -39.66 -25.49
CA SER A 9 -12.92 -40.51 -25.47
C SER A 9 -13.21 -41.16 -24.11
N VAL A 10 -12.26 -41.14 -23.17
CA VAL A 10 -12.51 -41.56 -21.77
C VAL A 10 -13.15 -40.44 -20.96
N PHE A 11 -12.98 -39.17 -21.37
CA PHE A 11 -13.62 -38.01 -20.74
C PHE A 11 -15.12 -37.86 -21.04
N LEU A 12 -15.64 -38.54 -22.08
CA LEU A 12 -16.98 -38.29 -22.61
C LEU A 12 -18.04 -39.34 -22.22
N LEU A 13 -17.65 -40.42 -21.53
CA LEU A 13 -18.58 -41.47 -21.09
C LEU A 13 -18.89 -41.47 -19.58
N PHE A 14 -18.37 -40.50 -18.82
CA PHE A 14 -18.56 -40.42 -17.36
C PHE A 14 -19.44 -39.23 -16.91
N GLY A 15 -20.22 -38.67 -17.83
CA GLY A 15 -21.02 -37.46 -17.61
C GLY A 15 -22.46 -37.66 -17.10
N CYS A 16 -22.91 -38.88 -16.79
CA CYS A 16 -24.35 -39.14 -16.58
C CYS A 16 -24.76 -39.86 -15.28
N ALA A 17 -23.95 -39.89 -14.22
CA ALA A 17 -24.36 -40.55 -12.96
C ALA A 17 -23.99 -39.80 -11.67
N LEU A 18 -24.07 -38.47 -11.63
CA LEU A 18 -23.93 -37.68 -10.39
C LEU A 18 -24.95 -36.54 -10.31
N LEU A 19 -26.25 -36.88 -10.42
CA LEU A 19 -27.34 -35.97 -10.08
C LEU A 19 -28.12 -36.52 -8.88
N LEU A 20 -27.55 -36.37 -7.69
CA LEU A 20 -28.29 -36.35 -6.44
C LEU A 20 -27.76 -35.21 -5.58
N ALA A 21 -28.68 -34.36 -5.12
CA ALA A 21 -28.40 -33.18 -4.30
C ALA A 21 -27.59 -33.54 -3.05
N GLY A 22 -26.29 -33.21 -3.04
CA GLY A 22 -25.39 -33.44 -1.93
C GLY A 22 -24.25 -32.43 -1.91
N CYS A 23 -24.29 -31.52 -0.94
CA CYS A 23 -23.30 -30.52 -0.50
C CYS A 23 -22.47 -29.78 -1.58
N ALA A 24 -22.61 -28.45 -1.63
CA ALA A 24 -21.88 -27.53 -2.52
C ALA A 24 -20.34 -27.69 -2.52
N SER A 25 -19.75 -28.31 -1.50
CA SER A 25 -18.32 -28.62 -1.42
C SER A 25 -17.88 -29.71 -2.40
N LEU A 26 -18.70 -30.72 -2.69
CA LEU A 26 -18.35 -31.78 -3.64
C LEU A 26 -18.40 -31.30 -5.09
N SER A 27 -19.42 -30.51 -5.46
CA SER A 27 -19.50 -29.89 -6.78
C SER A 27 -18.36 -28.90 -7.03
N THR A 28 -18.00 -28.12 -6.00
CA THR A 28 -16.83 -27.22 -6.03
C THR A 28 -15.53 -28.01 -6.25
N SER A 29 -15.38 -29.15 -5.56
CA SER A 29 -14.23 -30.04 -5.73
C SER A 29 -14.07 -30.55 -7.17
N ILE A 30 -15.19 -30.97 -7.80
CA ILE A 30 -15.18 -31.46 -9.19
C ILE A 30 -14.76 -30.35 -10.15
N SER A 31 -15.36 -29.16 -10.02
CA SER A 31 -14.99 -28.02 -10.86
C SER A 31 -13.50 -27.64 -10.71
N GLN A 32 -12.97 -27.66 -9.49
CA GLN A 32 -11.54 -27.41 -9.25
C GLN A 32 -10.63 -28.49 -9.85
N PHE A 33 -11.06 -29.75 -9.83
CA PHE A 33 -10.34 -30.86 -10.46
C PHE A 33 -10.28 -30.70 -11.98
N GLU A 34 -11.41 -30.41 -12.61
CA GLU A 34 -11.49 -30.16 -14.06
C GLU A 34 -10.67 -28.95 -14.49
N GLY A 35 -10.61 -27.92 -13.65
CA GLY A 35 -9.76 -26.74 -13.85
C GLY A 35 -8.26 -26.98 -13.57
N GLY A 36 -7.85 -28.19 -13.17
CA GLY A 36 -6.45 -28.53 -12.86
C GLY A 36 -5.95 -28.00 -11.51
N ASN A 37 -6.83 -27.45 -10.66
CA ASN A 37 -6.49 -26.98 -9.33
C ASN A 37 -6.64 -28.12 -8.29
N TYR A 38 -5.72 -29.07 -8.35
CA TYR A 38 -5.85 -30.33 -7.61
C TYR A 38 -5.76 -30.17 -6.08
N VAL A 39 -4.87 -29.31 -5.56
CA VAL A 39 -4.82 -29.06 -4.10
C VAL A 39 -6.15 -28.48 -3.60
N ALA A 40 -6.74 -27.51 -4.32
CA ALA A 40 -8.04 -26.97 -3.95
C ALA A 40 -9.14 -28.04 -4.05
N SER A 41 -9.11 -28.86 -5.10
CA SER A 41 -10.06 -29.98 -5.27
C SER A 41 -10.00 -30.96 -4.10
N VAL A 42 -8.80 -31.29 -3.60
CA VAL A 42 -8.62 -32.10 -2.40
C VAL A 42 -9.21 -31.39 -1.19
N LYS A 43 -8.89 -30.11 -0.96
CA LYS A 43 -9.44 -29.33 0.16
C LYS A 43 -10.97 -29.35 0.19
N SER A 44 -11.60 -29.09 -0.95
CA SER A 44 -13.06 -29.12 -1.07
C SER A 44 -13.64 -30.52 -0.85
N THR A 45 -12.94 -31.57 -1.31
CA THR A 45 -13.30 -32.97 -1.01
C THR A 45 -13.23 -33.25 0.48
N LEU A 46 -12.19 -32.77 1.16
CA LEU A 46 -12.03 -33.00 2.60
C LEU A 46 -13.10 -32.28 3.41
N VAL A 47 -13.47 -31.05 3.05
CA VAL A 47 -14.61 -30.32 3.66
C VAL A 47 -15.90 -31.13 3.51
N TYR A 48 -16.16 -31.64 2.31
CA TYR A 48 -17.30 -32.49 2.06
C TYR A 48 -17.31 -33.75 2.95
N LEU A 49 -16.19 -34.47 3.02
CA LEU A 49 -16.06 -35.67 3.82
C LEU A 49 -16.15 -35.38 5.33
N ASP A 50 -15.54 -34.29 5.81
CA ASP A 50 -15.62 -33.88 7.22
C ASP A 50 -17.07 -33.58 7.65
N GLU A 51 -17.90 -33.01 6.78
CA GLU A 51 -19.32 -32.80 7.04
C GLU A 51 -20.13 -34.10 7.05
N LYS A 52 -19.81 -35.02 6.14
CA LYS A 52 -20.51 -36.31 6.00
C LYS A 52 -20.16 -37.27 7.12
N TYR A 53 -18.89 -37.41 7.48
CA TYR A 53 -18.42 -38.31 8.56
C TYR A 53 -18.78 -37.83 9.98
N LYS A 54 -19.29 -36.60 10.14
CA LYS A 54 -19.94 -36.17 11.40
C LYS A 54 -21.30 -36.83 11.62
N LYS A 55 -21.91 -37.41 10.59
CA LYS A 55 -23.19 -38.12 10.64
C LYS A 55 -22.87 -39.61 10.40
N ALA A 56 -23.21 -40.48 11.34
CA ALA A 56 -22.71 -41.86 11.47
C ALA A 56 -22.65 -42.71 10.17
N ASP A 57 -21.67 -43.63 10.12
CA ASP A 57 -21.45 -44.73 9.17
C ASP A 57 -21.94 -44.49 7.73
N TYR A 58 -21.39 -43.46 7.10
CA TYR A 58 -21.53 -43.23 5.67
C TYR A 58 -20.69 -44.25 4.85
N ASP A 59 -21.36 -45.08 4.06
CA ASP A 59 -20.76 -46.04 3.11
C ASP A 59 -21.57 -46.09 1.80
N ASP A 60 -21.56 -44.99 1.02
CA ASP A 60 -21.98 -45.03 -0.38
C ASP A 60 -20.79 -45.48 -1.24
N SER A 61 -20.90 -46.68 -1.82
CA SER A 61 -19.81 -47.29 -2.59
C SER A 61 -19.46 -46.52 -3.86
N ASP A 62 -20.44 -45.92 -4.53
CA ASP A 62 -20.24 -45.28 -5.83
C ASP A 62 -19.56 -43.92 -5.65
N GLU A 63 -20.04 -43.15 -4.68
CA GLU A 63 -19.44 -41.86 -4.36
C GLU A 63 -18.01 -42.03 -3.80
N ARG A 64 -17.81 -43.05 -2.95
CA ARG A 64 -16.47 -43.42 -2.47
C ARG A 64 -15.53 -43.78 -3.61
N ASN A 65 -15.99 -44.58 -4.56
CA ASN A 65 -15.19 -44.97 -5.72
C ASN A 65 -14.83 -43.75 -6.59
N GLY A 66 -15.78 -42.83 -6.80
CA GLY A 66 -15.54 -41.59 -7.54
C GLY A 66 -14.50 -40.69 -6.87
N ILE A 67 -14.55 -40.53 -5.54
CA ILE A 67 -13.54 -39.77 -4.78
C ILE A 67 -12.17 -40.45 -4.84
N ARG A 68 -12.13 -41.78 -4.65
CA ARG A 68 -10.90 -42.57 -4.71
C ARG A 68 -10.20 -42.45 -6.06
N GLU A 69 -10.95 -42.52 -7.15
CA GLU A 69 -10.38 -42.39 -8.49
C GLU A 69 -9.84 -40.98 -8.74
N ARG A 70 -10.54 -39.92 -8.32
CA ARG A 70 -10.01 -38.55 -8.42
C ARG A 70 -8.71 -38.39 -7.63
N MET A 71 -8.64 -38.89 -6.41
CA MET A 71 -7.41 -38.87 -5.61
C MET A 71 -6.27 -39.58 -6.33
N ARG A 72 -6.52 -40.78 -6.87
CA ARG A 72 -5.52 -41.52 -7.66
C ARG A 72 -5.01 -40.73 -8.87
N ILE A 73 -5.89 -40.04 -9.60
CA ILE A 73 -5.49 -39.22 -10.76
C ILE A 73 -4.65 -38.02 -10.31
N ILE A 74 -5.04 -37.33 -9.24
CA ILE A 74 -4.29 -36.20 -8.68
C ILE A 74 -2.88 -36.65 -8.28
N GLU A 75 -2.77 -37.76 -7.54
CA GLU A 75 -1.50 -38.32 -7.10
C GLU A 75 -0.61 -38.71 -8.27
N SER A 76 -1.17 -39.44 -9.24
CA SER A 76 -0.46 -39.85 -10.47
C SER A 76 0.05 -38.65 -11.27
N ASN A 77 -0.73 -37.57 -11.33
CA ASN A 77 -0.32 -36.34 -12.01
C ASN A 77 0.93 -35.72 -11.37
N TYR A 78 0.92 -35.56 -10.04
CA TYR A 78 2.07 -35.03 -9.33
C TYR A 78 3.28 -35.97 -9.35
N GLU A 79 3.08 -37.29 -9.21
CA GLU A 79 4.15 -38.28 -9.35
C GLU A 79 4.79 -38.21 -10.75
N THR A 80 3.99 -38.05 -11.80
CA THR A 80 4.48 -37.87 -13.17
C THR A 80 5.27 -36.57 -13.31
N ALA A 81 4.83 -35.48 -12.69
CA ALA A 81 5.54 -34.21 -12.69
C ALA A 81 6.89 -34.30 -11.95
N ILE A 82 6.94 -34.99 -10.81
CA ILE A 82 8.17 -35.23 -10.04
C ILE A 82 9.16 -36.07 -10.85
N ASN A 83 8.67 -37.12 -11.50
CA ASN A 83 9.46 -38.05 -12.28
C ASN A 83 9.68 -37.58 -13.74
N SER A 84 9.41 -36.31 -14.05
CA SER A 84 9.54 -35.80 -15.42
C SER A 84 10.96 -36.01 -15.96
N ALA A 85 11.04 -36.40 -17.24
CA ALA A 85 12.28 -36.82 -17.88
C ALA A 85 13.32 -35.69 -18.01
N ASN A 86 12.88 -34.43 -17.98
CA ASN A 86 13.80 -33.29 -17.98
C ASN A 86 14.35 -33.07 -16.56
N PRO A 87 15.66 -33.28 -16.32
CA PRO A 87 16.25 -33.13 -15.00
C PRO A 87 16.31 -31.67 -14.53
N LEU A 88 16.13 -30.68 -15.43
CA LEU A 88 16.23 -29.25 -15.13
C LEU A 88 14.88 -28.58 -14.80
N GLU A 89 13.77 -29.31 -14.84
CA GLU A 89 12.44 -28.79 -14.46
C GLU A 89 12.28 -28.67 -12.92
N TYR A 90 13.26 -28.09 -12.23
CA TYR A 90 13.28 -28.06 -10.76
C TYR A 90 12.04 -27.39 -10.17
N ASP A 91 11.60 -26.25 -10.71
CA ASP A 91 10.44 -25.53 -10.17
C ASP A 91 9.14 -26.33 -10.26
N LYS A 92 8.95 -27.05 -11.36
CA LYS A 92 7.80 -27.94 -11.55
C LYS A 92 7.86 -29.13 -10.59
N LYS A 93 9.04 -29.73 -10.41
CA LYS A 93 9.26 -30.85 -9.49
C LYS A 93 9.10 -30.43 -8.03
N ILE A 94 9.61 -29.26 -7.66
CA ILE A 94 9.42 -28.62 -6.35
C ILE A 94 7.93 -28.38 -6.10
N ALA A 95 7.23 -27.75 -7.05
CA ALA A 95 5.79 -27.48 -6.91
C ALA A 95 4.98 -28.77 -6.73
N ALA A 96 5.28 -29.83 -7.50
CA ALA A 96 4.62 -31.11 -7.38
C ALA A 96 4.92 -31.82 -6.05
N CYS A 97 6.18 -31.82 -5.59
CA CYS A 97 6.55 -32.35 -4.27
C CYS A 97 5.84 -31.60 -3.14
N SER A 98 5.81 -30.26 -3.19
CA SER A 98 5.13 -29.42 -2.21
C SER A 98 3.63 -29.68 -2.17
N ALA A 99 2.98 -29.81 -3.34
CA ALA A 99 1.56 -30.12 -3.43
C ALA A 99 1.23 -31.51 -2.85
N LEU A 100 2.02 -32.54 -3.15
CA LEU A 100 1.84 -33.86 -2.54
C LEU A 100 2.06 -33.84 -1.04
N LEU A 101 3.06 -33.10 -0.55
CA LEU A 101 3.32 -32.94 0.89
C LEU A 101 2.13 -32.26 1.59
N GLU A 102 1.55 -31.23 0.98
CA GLU A 102 0.37 -30.54 1.49
C GLU A 102 -0.85 -31.48 1.54
N ILE A 103 -1.15 -32.17 0.44
CA ILE A 103 -2.26 -33.13 0.34
C ILE A 103 -2.10 -34.23 1.39
N ARG A 104 -0.90 -34.81 1.49
CA ARG A 104 -0.57 -35.83 2.48
C ARG A 104 -0.79 -35.32 3.91
N THR A 105 -0.36 -34.11 4.21
CA THR A 105 -0.51 -33.50 5.54
C THR A 105 -1.98 -33.35 5.90
N MET A 106 -2.80 -32.79 4.99
CA MET A 106 -4.24 -32.66 5.20
C MET A 106 -4.93 -34.03 5.39
N LEU A 107 -4.53 -35.05 4.64
CA LEU A 107 -5.12 -36.39 4.74
C LEU A 107 -4.73 -37.10 6.05
N ALA A 108 -3.48 -37.00 6.49
CA ALA A 108 -2.96 -37.70 7.66
C ALA A 108 -3.66 -37.31 8.98
N GLU A 109 -4.30 -36.14 9.03
CA GLU A 109 -5.08 -35.67 10.18
C GLU A 109 -6.46 -36.34 10.31
N ARG A 110 -6.90 -37.10 9.31
CA ARG A 110 -8.29 -37.59 9.18
C ARG A 110 -8.39 -39.11 9.22
N ARG A 111 -9.05 -39.67 10.23
CA ARG A 111 -9.16 -41.12 10.44
C ARG A 111 -9.77 -41.91 9.27
N TYR A 112 -10.52 -41.25 8.39
CA TYR A 112 -11.17 -41.90 7.25
C TYR A 112 -10.33 -41.91 5.96
N TYR A 113 -9.13 -41.30 5.92
CA TYR A 113 -8.34 -41.16 4.68
C TYR A 113 -8.09 -42.51 3.99
N ALA A 114 -7.84 -43.56 4.78
CA ALA A 114 -7.48 -44.89 4.30
C ALA A 114 -8.57 -45.54 3.43
N ARG A 115 -9.81 -45.05 3.50
CA ARG A 115 -10.91 -45.50 2.64
C ARG A 115 -10.82 -44.94 1.21
N TYR A 116 -10.06 -43.86 1.00
CA TYR A 116 -10.01 -43.09 -0.24
C TYR A 116 -8.63 -43.08 -0.89
N THR A 117 -7.55 -43.18 -0.11
CA THR A 117 -6.18 -43.19 -0.62
C THR A 117 -5.23 -43.80 0.40
N ASP A 118 -4.13 -44.40 -0.08
CA ASP A 118 -2.99 -44.87 0.69
C ASP A 118 -1.84 -43.85 0.72
N LEU A 119 -2.01 -42.63 0.20
CA LEU A 119 -0.95 -41.62 0.10
C LEU A 119 -0.19 -41.36 1.42
N PRO A 120 -0.85 -41.16 2.58
CA PRO A 120 -0.15 -40.95 3.84
C PRO A 120 0.68 -42.15 4.33
N ASP A 121 0.33 -43.36 3.88
CA ASP A 121 1.00 -44.62 4.21
C ASP A 121 2.15 -44.90 3.23
N ARG A 122 1.92 -44.63 1.92
CA ARG A 122 2.92 -44.76 0.85
C ARG A 122 4.04 -43.74 0.99
N TYR A 123 3.72 -42.54 1.43
CA TYR A 123 4.66 -41.45 1.61
C TYR A 123 4.62 -40.89 3.02
N SER A 124 5.64 -41.23 3.81
CA SER A 124 5.87 -40.58 5.08
C SER A 124 6.22 -39.09 4.88
N ASP A 125 5.92 -38.27 5.89
CA ASP A 125 6.30 -36.84 5.89
C ASP A 125 7.81 -36.67 5.66
N ALA A 126 8.62 -37.54 6.27
CA ALA A 126 10.07 -37.57 6.10
C ALA A 126 10.49 -37.79 4.64
N VAL A 127 9.90 -38.78 3.96
CA VAL A 127 10.25 -39.14 2.57
C VAL A 127 9.89 -38.03 1.59
N LEU A 128 8.73 -37.38 1.75
CA LEU A 128 8.34 -36.27 0.86
C LEU A 128 9.22 -35.04 1.09
N ARG A 129 9.54 -34.73 2.35
CA ARG A 129 10.47 -33.64 2.69
C ARG A 129 11.88 -33.91 2.19
N GLU A 130 12.35 -35.15 2.26
CA GLU A 130 13.64 -35.54 1.70
C GLU A 130 13.68 -35.34 0.17
N LYS A 131 12.63 -35.78 -0.53
CA LYS A 131 12.49 -35.57 -1.98
C LYS A 131 12.47 -34.09 -2.33
N LEU A 132 11.70 -33.28 -1.60
CA LEU A 132 11.58 -31.85 -1.82
C LEU A 132 12.92 -31.14 -1.55
N ALA A 133 13.59 -31.44 -0.43
CA ALA A 133 14.91 -30.94 -0.12
C ALA A 133 15.94 -31.32 -1.21
N GLY A 134 15.84 -32.53 -1.76
CA GLY A 134 16.65 -32.97 -2.89
C GLY A 134 16.45 -32.14 -4.16
N GLN A 135 15.22 -31.76 -4.49
CA GLN A 135 14.97 -30.90 -5.65
C GLN A 135 15.54 -29.49 -5.44
N TYR A 136 15.38 -28.91 -4.25
CA TYR A 136 16.00 -27.63 -3.91
C TYR A 136 17.53 -27.69 -3.96
N TYR A 137 18.13 -28.77 -3.47
CA TYR A 137 19.59 -28.98 -3.51
C TYR A 137 20.10 -29.08 -4.95
N LEU A 138 19.38 -29.78 -5.83
CA LEU A 138 19.74 -29.88 -7.25
C LEU A 138 19.59 -28.53 -7.96
N LYS A 139 18.52 -27.78 -7.68
CA LYS A 139 18.34 -26.41 -8.17
C LYS A 139 19.49 -25.51 -7.74
N ALA A 140 19.90 -25.60 -6.47
CA ALA A 140 21.04 -24.87 -5.94
C ALA A 140 22.35 -25.24 -6.65
N THR A 141 22.59 -26.54 -6.83
CA THR A 141 23.77 -27.04 -7.54
C THR A 141 23.82 -26.54 -8.99
N SER A 142 22.67 -26.48 -9.67
CA SER A 142 22.57 -25.89 -11.01
C SER A 142 22.88 -24.38 -11.00
N ALA A 143 22.36 -23.63 -10.03
CA ALA A 143 22.67 -22.21 -9.87
C ALA A 143 24.17 -21.94 -9.67
N VAL A 144 24.87 -22.82 -8.92
CA VAL A 144 26.33 -22.77 -8.77
C VAL A 144 27.05 -22.90 -10.12
N VAL A 145 26.61 -23.83 -10.98
CA VAL A 145 27.19 -24.01 -12.33
C VAL A 145 27.02 -22.74 -13.17
N TYR A 146 25.88 -22.07 -13.05
CA TYR A 146 25.61 -20.80 -13.72
C TYR A 146 26.19 -19.56 -13.01
N LYS A 147 26.93 -19.75 -11.90
CA LYS A 147 27.53 -18.67 -11.08
C LYS A 147 26.49 -17.68 -10.55
N ASP A 148 25.29 -18.17 -10.25
CA ASP A 148 24.25 -17.43 -9.56
C ASP A 148 24.29 -17.76 -8.05
N ASP A 149 25.22 -17.12 -7.35
CA ASP A 149 25.45 -17.33 -5.92
C ASP A 149 24.20 -17.01 -5.08
N ARG A 150 23.40 -16.01 -5.49
CA ARG A 150 22.18 -15.60 -4.78
C ARG A 150 21.13 -16.69 -4.87
N GLN A 151 20.86 -17.20 -6.07
CA GLN A 151 19.91 -18.30 -6.26
C GLN A 151 20.40 -19.60 -5.61
N ALA A 152 21.70 -19.88 -5.66
CA ALA A 152 22.31 -21.02 -4.97
C ALA A 152 22.06 -20.92 -3.46
N ALA A 153 22.33 -19.76 -2.84
CA ALA A 153 22.11 -19.53 -1.42
C ALA A 153 20.65 -19.76 -1.01
N ILE A 154 19.70 -19.17 -1.75
CA ILE A 154 18.25 -19.31 -1.51
C ILE A 154 17.83 -20.77 -1.60
N SER A 155 18.29 -21.49 -2.62
CA SER A 155 17.86 -22.88 -2.85
C SER A 155 18.51 -23.85 -1.85
N PHE A 156 19.77 -23.64 -1.46
CA PHE A 156 20.37 -24.42 -0.37
C PHE A 156 19.70 -24.16 0.97
N ALA A 157 19.33 -22.91 1.27
CA ALA A 157 18.58 -22.59 2.49
C ALA A 157 17.21 -23.29 2.51
N ALA A 158 16.47 -23.25 1.39
CA ALA A 158 15.19 -23.95 1.26
C ALA A 158 15.33 -25.47 1.44
N ALA A 159 16.40 -26.09 0.92
CA ALA A 159 16.68 -27.50 1.14
C ALA A 159 16.92 -27.83 2.62
N ALA A 160 17.67 -26.97 3.33
CA ALA A 160 17.92 -27.13 4.76
C ALA A 160 16.65 -26.95 5.60
N ASP A 161 15.84 -25.93 5.29
CA ASP A 161 14.64 -25.59 6.06
C ASP A 161 13.55 -26.65 5.94
N VAL A 162 13.30 -27.15 4.72
CA VAL A 162 12.28 -28.19 4.47
C VAL A 162 12.55 -29.47 5.26
N TYR A 163 13.83 -29.81 5.45
CA TYR A 163 14.26 -31.03 6.12
C TYR A 163 14.67 -30.84 7.58
N GLN A 164 14.62 -29.61 8.10
CA GLN A 164 15.17 -29.23 9.42
C GLN A 164 14.72 -30.15 10.57
N LYS A 165 13.46 -30.58 10.56
CA LYS A 165 12.88 -31.47 11.59
C LYS A 165 13.56 -32.85 11.65
N TYR A 166 14.18 -33.27 10.55
CA TYR A 166 14.80 -34.58 10.36
C TYR A 166 16.33 -34.53 10.45
N GLY A 167 16.89 -33.37 10.76
CA GLY A 167 18.33 -33.12 10.83
C GLY A 167 18.83 -32.29 9.66
N ASP A 168 20.11 -32.44 9.33
CA ASP A 168 20.74 -31.70 8.24
C ASP A 168 20.57 -32.44 6.90
N TYR A 169 20.00 -31.77 5.91
CA TYR A 169 19.97 -32.28 4.54
C TYR A 169 21.35 -32.10 3.89
N LYS A 170 22.19 -33.14 3.95
CA LYS A 170 23.58 -33.09 3.46
C LYS A 170 24.33 -31.91 4.11
N ASP A 171 24.98 -31.07 3.33
CA ASP A 171 25.67 -29.85 3.76
C ASP A 171 24.90 -28.57 3.36
N ALA A 172 23.60 -28.67 3.09
CA ALA A 172 22.80 -27.57 2.54
C ALA A 172 22.91 -26.27 3.36
N ARG A 173 22.81 -26.32 4.69
CA ARG A 173 22.95 -25.13 5.55
C ARG A 173 24.33 -24.47 5.41
N LYS A 174 25.40 -25.27 5.33
CA LYS A 174 26.76 -24.78 5.14
C LYS A 174 26.94 -24.13 3.76
N GLN A 175 26.42 -24.77 2.71
CA GLN A 175 26.47 -24.22 1.35
C GLN A 175 25.64 -22.93 1.24
N ALA A 176 24.47 -22.86 1.87
CA ALA A 176 23.65 -21.66 1.91
C ALA A 176 24.43 -20.46 2.48
N GLY A 177 25.11 -20.65 3.62
CA GLY A 177 25.97 -19.62 4.21
C GLY A 177 27.12 -19.20 3.31
N LYS A 178 27.82 -20.17 2.70
CA LYS A 178 28.93 -19.91 1.76
C LYS A 178 28.49 -19.06 0.56
N TYR A 179 27.39 -19.43 -0.09
CA TYR A 179 26.91 -18.72 -1.28
C TYR A 179 26.23 -17.39 -0.94
N LYS A 180 25.57 -17.28 0.24
CA LYS A 180 25.09 -15.98 0.73
C LYS A 180 26.25 -15.01 0.93
N PHE A 181 27.33 -15.44 1.58
CA PHE A 181 28.54 -14.63 1.72
C PHE A 181 29.12 -14.22 0.36
N ALA A 182 29.25 -15.16 -0.59
CA ALA A 182 29.77 -14.86 -1.92
C ALA A 182 28.91 -13.82 -2.67
N ALA A 183 27.58 -13.98 -2.63
CA ALA A 183 26.63 -13.05 -3.23
C ALA A 183 26.68 -11.67 -2.56
N ASP A 184 26.61 -11.60 -1.23
CA ASP A 184 26.66 -10.34 -0.47
C ASP A 184 27.99 -9.60 -0.71
N ASN A 185 29.11 -10.33 -0.78
CA ASN A 185 30.41 -9.74 -1.09
C ASN A 185 30.49 -9.16 -2.51
N LYS A 186 29.89 -9.84 -3.49
CA LYS A 186 29.84 -9.39 -4.89
C LYS A 186 28.95 -8.16 -5.04
N ASP A 187 27.77 -8.17 -4.41
CA ASP A 187 26.83 -7.04 -4.44
C ASP A 187 27.42 -5.82 -3.73
N ALA A 188 28.05 -6.02 -2.56
CA ALA A 188 28.75 -4.96 -1.85
C ALA A 188 29.88 -4.35 -2.69
N ALA A 189 30.65 -5.19 -3.40
CA ALA A 189 31.70 -4.72 -4.31
C ALA A 189 31.14 -3.88 -5.47
N ALA A 190 30.02 -4.31 -6.07
CA ALA A 190 29.37 -3.59 -7.16
C ALA A 190 28.85 -2.21 -6.70
N TYR A 191 28.15 -2.16 -5.56
CA TYR A 191 27.65 -0.91 -4.99
C TYR A 191 28.79 0.03 -4.58
N TYR A 192 29.85 -0.51 -3.97
CA TYR A 192 31.01 0.28 -3.60
C TYR A 192 31.70 0.89 -4.82
N GLN A 193 31.89 0.11 -5.89
CA GLN A 193 32.44 0.61 -7.16
C GLN A 193 31.54 1.67 -7.79
N GLN A 194 30.22 1.46 -7.78
CA GLN A 194 29.27 2.46 -8.25
C GLN A 194 29.40 3.78 -7.48
N GLY A 195 29.54 3.74 -6.16
CA GLY A 195 29.80 4.92 -5.33
C GLY A 195 31.10 5.63 -5.72
N GLN A 196 32.18 4.87 -5.96
CA GLN A 196 33.45 5.44 -6.43
C GLN A 196 33.32 6.11 -7.81
N ASP A 197 32.65 5.46 -8.75
CA ASP A 197 32.45 5.98 -10.10
C ASP A 197 31.61 7.26 -10.10
N LEU A 198 30.55 7.32 -9.28
CA LEU A 198 29.72 8.51 -9.11
C LEU A 198 30.53 9.70 -8.57
N VAL A 199 31.37 9.46 -7.55
CA VAL A 199 32.26 10.48 -7.01
C VAL A 199 33.27 10.95 -8.05
N ALA A 200 33.90 10.02 -8.77
CA ALA A 200 34.90 10.33 -9.79
C ALA A 200 34.33 11.16 -10.95
N ARG A 201 33.07 10.92 -11.31
CA ARG A 201 32.36 11.66 -12.37
C ARG A 201 31.80 13.00 -11.89
N ASN A 202 31.74 13.26 -10.59
CA ASN A 202 31.17 14.48 -10.02
C ASN A 202 32.14 15.67 -10.03
N ALA A 203 32.73 15.99 -11.20
CA ALA A 203 33.70 17.07 -11.36
C ALA A 203 33.12 18.46 -11.00
N GLN A 204 31.81 18.64 -11.21
CA GLN A 204 31.09 19.88 -10.93
C GLN A 204 30.59 19.99 -9.48
N ARG A 205 30.84 18.98 -8.63
CA ARG A 205 30.40 18.95 -7.22
C ARG A 205 28.89 19.13 -7.04
N SER A 206 28.10 18.54 -7.94
CA SER A 206 26.65 18.47 -7.80
C SER A 206 26.28 17.74 -6.51
N ARG A 207 25.32 18.30 -5.75
CA ARG A 207 24.82 17.70 -4.52
C ARG A 207 24.04 16.42 -4.84
N ALA A 208 23.28 16.40 -5.94
CA ALA A 208 22.56 15.21 -6.43
C ALA A 208 23.46 14.01 -6.60
N MET A 209 24.59 14.17 -7.30
CA MET A 209 25.54 13.07 -7.49
C MET A 209 26.19 12.61 -6.17
N TYR A 210 26.38 13.50 -5.19
CA TYR A 210 26.82 13.08 -3.85
C TYR A 210 25.73 12.28 -3.12
N ARG A 211 24.45 12.62 -3.28
CA ARG A 211 23.34 11.81 -2.73
C ARG A 211 23.32 10.41 -3.35
N ASP A 212 23.48 10.30 -4.66
CA ASP A 212 23.54 9.00 -5.34
C ASP A 212 24.75 8.18 -4.87
N ALA A 213 25.92 8.82 -4.74
CA ALA A 213 27.11 8.16 -4.22
C ALA A 213 26.91 7.69 -2.77
N SER A 214 26.33 8.54 -1.93
CA SER A 214 25.97 8.20 -0.55
C SER A 214 25.09 6.95 -0.48
N GLN A 215 24.07 6.86 -1.33
CA GLN A 215 23.17 5.72 -1.39
C GLN A 215 23.88 4.45 -1.86
N ALA A 216 24.76 4.55 -2.86
CA ALA A 216 25.55 3.41 -3.32
C ALA A 216 26.46 2.87 -2.20
N PHE A 217 27.17 3.75 -1.48
CA PHE A 217 27.97 3.33 -0.34
C PHE A 217 27.14 2.77 0.82
N TYR A 218 25.96 3.34 1.08
CA TYR A 218 25.01 2.79 2.05
C TYR A 218 24.61 1.35 1.68
N ASN A 219 24.23 1.12 0.42
CA ASN A 219 23.82 -0.21 -0.05
C ASN A 219 24.97 -1.23 0.07
N ALA A 220 26.22 -0.81 -0.18
CA ALA A 220 27.39 -1.67 0.02
C ALA A 220 27.59 -2.04 1.49
N SER A 221 27.39 -1.09 2.41
CA SER A 221 27.44 -1.33 3.86
C SER A 221 26.31 -2.26 4.31
N ASP A 222 25.07 -1.99 3.88
CA ASP A 222 23.86 -2.69 4.33
C ASP A 222 23.82 -4.14 3.85
N VAL A 223 24.13 -4.41 2.57
CA VAL A 223 24.11 -5.78 2.04
C VAL A 223 25.17 -6.68 2.71
N TYR A 224 26.26 -6.08 3.18
CA TYR A 224 27.36 -6.80 3.83
C TYR A 224 27.26 -6.83 5.36
N ARG A 225 26.23 -6.19 5.95
CA ARG A 225 26.12 -5.94 7.40
C ARG A 225 26.28 -7.19 8.25
N ASP A 226 25.73 -8.32 7.81
CA ASP A 226 25.78 -9.59 8.54
C ASP A 226 27.22 -10.17 8.61
N HIS A 227 28.12 -9.70 7.75
CA HIS A 227 29.51 -10.16 7.65
C HIS A 227 30.52 -9.13 8.21
N GLY A 228 30.01 -8.03 8.78
CA GLY A 228 30.80 -6.95 9.35
C GLY A 228 30.87 -5.71 8.45
N ALA A 229 31.92 -4.90 8.65
CA ALA A 229 32.10 -3.67 7.88
C ALA A 229 32.66 -3.97 6.48
N TYR A 230 31.98 -3.49 5.44
CA TYR A 230 32.51 -3.53 4.07
C TYR A 230 33.43 -2.34 3.81
N LYS A 231 34.74 -2.53 4.01
CA LYS A 231 35.75 -1.47 3.84
C LYS A 231 35.35 -0.22 4.65
N ASP A 232 35.40 0.95 4.03
CA ASP A 232 34.98 2.25 4.56
C ASP A 232 33.62 2.71 3.97
N ALA A 233 32.78 1.78 3.48
CA ALA A 233 31.50 2.12 2.85
C ALA A 233 30.59 2.98 3.76
N GLN A 234 30.48 2.63 5.04
CA GLN A 234 29.67 3.39 5.99
C GLN A 234 30.18 4.84 6.18
N PRO A 235 31.47 5.08 6.52
CA PRO A 235 32.03 6.43 6.56
C PRO A 235 31.88 7.21 5.24
N LEU A 236 32.05 6.57 4.09
CA LEU A 236 31.89 7.21 2.79
C LEU A 236 30.43 7.60 2.52
N SER A 237 29.48 6.76 2.92
CA SER A 237 28.05 7.09 2.86
C SER A 237 27.76 8.35 3.66
N GLU A 238 28.16 8.40 4.92
CA GLU A 238 27.93 9.56 5.80
C GLU A 238 28.59 10.83 5.26
N LYS A 239 29.83 10.72 4.77
CA LYS A 239 30.56 11.83 4.15
C LYS A 239 29.79 12.39 2.96
N TYR A 240 29.36 11.53 2.03
CA TYR A 240 28.67 12.01 0.83
C TYR A 240 27.22 12.39 1.07
N HIS A 241 26.58 11.85 2.11
CA HIS A 241 25.29 12.35 2.60
C HIS A 241 25.40 13.82 3.04
N ALA A 242 26.41 14.14 3.86
CA ALA A 242 26.68 15.51 4.29
C ALA A 242 27.03 16.42 3.10
N MET A 243 27.83 15.94 2.15
CA MET A 243 28.14 16.70 0.93
C MET A 243 26.95 16.85 -0.01
N GLY A 244 26.00 15.92 -0.01
CA GLY A 244 24.78 15.95 -0.81
C GLY A 244 23.63 16.72 -0.14
N THR A 245 23.81 17.19 1.08
CA THR A 245 22.82 18.02 1.78
C THR A 245 22.78 19.42 1.17
N VAL A 246 21.57 19.91 0.90
CA VAL A 246 21.32 21.28 0.41
C VAL A 246 21.00 22.18 1.60
N VAL A 247 21.76 23.26 1.75
CA VAL A 247 21.61 24.21 2.87
C VAL A 247 20.76 25.39 2.43
N LEU A 248 19.60 25.54 3.07
CA LEU A 248 18.65 26.63 2.84
C LEU A 248 18.80 27.68 3.94
N GLN A 249 19.27 28.86 3.58
CA GLN A 249 19.31 29.99 4.50
C GLN A 249 17.93 30.61 4.60
N ILE A 250 17.36 30.61 5.81
CA ILE A 250 16.02 31.12 6.06
C ILE A 250 16.09 32.46 6.77
N SER A 251 15.33 33.42 6.25
CA SER A 251 15.03 34.68 6.90
C SER A 251 13.52 34.84 6.96
N SER A 252 12.95 34.97 8.15
CA SER A 252 11.52 35.21 8.34
C SER A 252 11.31 36.34 9.34
N ASN A 253 10.29 37.17 9.11
CA ASN A 253 9.82 38.12 10.12
C ASN A 253 9.10 37.43 11.29
N GLU A 254 8.69 36.17 11.12
CA GLU A 254 8.11 35.30 12.15
C GLU A 254 8.79 33.91 12.13
N PRO A 255 10.05 33.77 12.61
CA PRO A 255 10.82 32.52 12.51
C PRO A 255 10.15 31.29 13.14
N GLU A 256 9.42 31.50 14.24
CA GLU A 256 8.70 30.46 14.99
C GLU A 256 7.21 30.35 14.61
N GLY A 257 6.74 31.18 13.69
CA GLY A 257 5.34 31.24 13.28
C GLY A 257 4.85 30.00 12.54
N ASP A 258 3.57 29.68 12.69
CA ASP A 258 2.95 28.49 12.09
C ASP A 258 3.04 28.48 10.57
N ILE A 259 2.95 29.64 9.94
CA ILE A 259 3.08 29.80 8.48
C ILE A 259 4.51 29.49 8.04
N THR A 260 5.51 30.08 8.71
CA THR A 260 6.93 29.78 8.43
C THR A 260 7.21 28.29 8.52
N ARG A 261 6.79 27.63 9.61
CA ARG A 261 6.98 26.18 9.78
C ARG A 261 6.29 25.37 8.68
N SER A 262 5.07 25.76 8.31
CA SER A 262 4.32 25.08 7.25
C SER A 262 4.99 25.23 5.88
N VAL A 263 5.50 26.42 5.56
CA VAL A 263 6.24 26.67 4.31
C VAL A 263 7.55 25.89 4.29
N LEU A 264 8.31 25.87 5.38
CA LEU A 264 9.54 25.08 5.46
C LEU A 264 9.29 23.58 5.34
N GLY A 265 8.16 23.09 5.85
CA GLY A 265 7.73 21.70 5.65
C GLY A 265 7.58 21.31 4.18
N LEU A 266 7.29 22.26 3.27
CA LEU A 266 7.26 22.01 1.83
C LEU A 266 8.65 21.77 1.24
N PHE A 267 9.69 22.24 1.91
CA PHE A 267 11.08 22.14 1.47
C PHE A 267 11.91 21.18 2.32
N ASP A 268 11.29 20.47 3.26
CA ASP A 268 11.95 19.38 3.98
C ASP A 268 11.93 18.10 3.14
N LEU A 269 12.95 17.96 2.28
CA LEU A 269 13.03 16.86 1.32
C LEU A 269 13.88 15.68 1.84
N GLY A 270 14.24 15.66 3.13
CA GLY A 270 15.09 14.63 3.74
C GLY A 270 16.59 14.75 3.43
N PHE A 271 16.98 15.68 2.55
CA PHE A 271 18.37 16.05 2.24
C PHE A 271 18.58 17.56 2.29
N THR A 272 17.65 18.27 2.92
CA THR A 272 17.66 19.72 3.10
C THR A 272 17.94 20.07 4.55
N ARG A 273 18.75 21.11 4.76
CA ARG A 273 19.04 21.62 6.09
C ARG A 273 18.72 23.11 6.15
N PHE A 274 17.83 23.49 7.06
CA PHE A 274 17.49 24.88 7.31
C PHE A 274 18.51 25.53 8.23
N GLN A 275 18.94 26.74 7.87
CA GLN A 275 19.86 27.55 8.67
C GLN A 275 19.32 28.97 8.82
N TYR A 276 19.07 29.37 10.05
CA TYR A 276 18.67 30.74 10.40
C TYR A 276 19.93 31.54 10.76
N GLN A 277 20.22 32.62 10.01
CA GLN A 277 21.32 33.59 10.21
C GLN A 277 22.75 33.04 10.42
N GLY A 278 23.71 33.50 9.60
CA GLY A 278 25.16 33.47 9.90
C GLY A 278 25.87 32.10 9.87
N GLY A 279 27.03 32.05 9.20
CA GLY A 279 28.11 31.11 9.52
C GLY A 279 28.50 30.04 8.48
N ALA A 280 27.67 29.74 7.47
CA ALA A 280 28.04 28.82 6.39
C ALA A 280 27.58 29.30 5.01
N LYS A 281 28.26 28.87 3.95
CA LYS A 281 27.85 29.12 2.57
C LYS A 281 26.56 28.35 2.30
N ALA A 282 25.43 29.04 2.27
CA ALA A 282 24.15 28.48 1.87
C ALA A 282 24.12 28.21 0.36
N ASP A 283 23.34 27.20 -0.03
CA ASP A 283 23.12 26.86 -1.43
C ASP A 283 22.00 27.75 -2.02
N LEU A 284 20.93 27.99 -1.24
CA LEU A 284 19.88 28.95 -1.56
C LEU A 284 19.47 29.75 -0.30
N GLY A 285 19.00 30.98 -0.52
CA GLY A 285 18.32 31.81 0.46
C GLY A 285 16.81 31.83 0.22
N MET A 286 16.03 31.77 1.29
CA MET A 286 14.59 31.95 1.29
C MET A 286 14.21 33.03 2.29
N TYR A 287 13.48 34.04 1.82
CA TYR A 287 12.96 35.13 2.62
C TYR A 287 11.44 35.00 2.69
N LEU A 288 10.91 34.97 3.90
CA LEU A 288 9.48 34.88 4.19
C LEU A 288 9.07 36.14 4.93
N ASN A 289 8.09 36.86 4.40
CA ASN A 289 7.46 37.97 5.08
C ASN A 289 5.96 37.70 5.17
N THR A 290 5.50 37.45 6.40
CA THR A 290 4.11 37.11 6.68
C THR A 290 3.43 38.28 7.38
N SER A 291 2.22 38.64 6.95
CA SER A 291 1.38 39.60 7.66
C SER A 291 -0.07 39.14 7.63
N TYR A 292 -0.85 39.57 8.62
CA TYR A 292 -2.25 39.19 8.71
C TYR A 292 -3.10 40.30 9.30
N ILE A 293 -4.37 40.35 8.89
CA ILE A 293 -5.34 41.35 9.31
C ILE A 293 -6.65 40.65 9.65
N TYR A 294 -7.12 40.86 10.87
CA TYR A 294 -8.45 40.43 11.29
C TYR A 294 -9.45 41.57 11.11
N TYR A 295 -10.50 41.32 10.35
CA TYR A 295 -11.63 42.22 10.21
C TYR A 295 -12.77 41.74 11.13
N PRO A 296 -13.04 42.44 12.26
CA PRO A 296 -14.06 42.03 13.22
C PRO A 296 -15.47 42.08 12.60
N PRO A 297 -16.46 41.41 13.21
CA PRO A 297 -17.82 41.37 12.69
C PRO A 297 -18.39 42.75 12.42
N LYS A 298 -18.81 42.98 11.18
CA LYS A 298 -19.60 44.15 10.76
C LYS A 298 -21.02 43.70 10.47
N SER A 299 -21.99 44.40 11.05
CA SER A 299 -23.41 44.13 10.84
C SER A 299 -24.01 45.11 9.83
N ARG A 300 -24.72 44.59 8.83
CA ARG A 300 -25.63 45.35 7.98
C ARG A 300 -27.06 44.97 8.32
N GLN A 301 -27.91 45.96 8.55
CA GLN A 301 -29.33 45.75 8.80
C GLN A 301 -30.15 46.40 7.70
N TYR A 302 -31.18 45.69 7.23
CA TYR A 302 -32.23 46.28 6.41
C TYR A 302 -33.60 45.73 6.79
N VAL A 303 -34.62 46.48 6.41
CA VAL A 303 -36.02 46.16 6.68
C VAL A 303 -36.79 46.20 5.37
N GLU A 304 -37.53 45.14 5.10
CA GLU A 304 -38.40 45.02 3.93
C GLU A 304 -39.85 45.02 4.40
N ALA A 305 -40.68 45.88 3.82
CA ALA A 305 -42.12 45.84 4.02
C ALA A 305 -42.72 44.65 3.26
N MET A 306 -43.54 43.87 3.94
CA MET A 306 -44.15 42.64 3.44
C MET A 306 -45.66 42.69 3.61
N SER A 307 -46.38 41.98 2.74
CA SER A 307 -47.81 41.74 2.92
C SER A 307 -48.20 40.34 2.45
N GLU A 308 -49.08 39.68 3.19
CA GLU A 308 -49.65 38.38 2.82
C GLU A 308 -51.17 38.40 3.00
N ASN A 309 -51.89 37.82 2.04
CA ASN A 309 -53.33 37.59 2.16
C ASN A 309 -53.55 36.17 2.67
N VAL A 310 -54.16 36.04 3.85
CA VAL A 310 -54.47 34.74 4.45
C VAL A 310 -55.98 34.53 4.48
N GLU A 311 -56.41 33.45 3.87
CA GLU A 311 -57.80 32.99 3.92
C GLU A 311 -58.10 32.35 5.27
N PHE A 312 -59.24 32.71 5.86
CA PHE A 312 -59.77 32.07 7.05
C PHE A 312 -61.26 31.79 6.86
N LYS A 313 -61.73 30.69 7.43
CA LYS A 313 -63.16 30.34 7.42
C LYS A 313 -63.88 31.07 8.54
N LYS A 314 -65.00 31.71 8.21
CA LYS A 314 -65.93 32.26 9.19
C LYS A 314 -66.78 31.14 9.79
N GLN A 315 -67.46 31.43 10.89
CA GLN A 315 -68.35 30.49 11.59
C GLN A 315 -69.52 30.00 10.70
N ASP A 316 -69.89 30.75 9.67
CA ASP A 316 -70.93 30.40 8.69
C ASP A 316 -70.43 29.50 7.53
N GLY A 317 -69.15 29.09 7.54
CA GLY A 317 -68.55 28.26 6.51
C GLY A 317 -68.03 29.01 5.28
N SER A 318 -68.27 30.33 5.17
CA SER A 318 -67.73 31.18 4.10
C SER A 318 -66.24 31.51 4.31
N THR A 319 -65.51 31.69 3.21
CA THR A 319 -64.09 32.11 3.25
C THR A 319 -63.99 33.64 3.23
N ALA A 320 -63.20 34.21 4.13
CA ALA A 320 -62.76 35.60 4.05
C ALA A 320 -61.24 35.69 3.97
N VAL A 321 -60.75 36.79 3.38
CA VAL A 321 -59.33 37.10 3.26
C VAL A 321 -58.99 38.20 4.26
N ARG A 322 -57.93 37.99 5.05
CA ARG A 322 -57.29 39.04 5.84
C ARG A 322 -55.93 39.37 5.25
N THR A 323 -55.70 40.64 4.94
CA THR A 323 -54.38 41.14 4.53
C THR A 323 -53.57 41.48 5.77
N TYR A 324 -52.45 40.79 5.96
CA TYR A 324 -51.46 41.08 6.97
C TYR A 324 -50.38 41.99 6.39
N ARG A 325 -49.96 43.02 7.13
CA ARG A 325 -48.89 43.94 6.75
C ARG A 325 -47.83 43.96 7.84
N PHE A 326 -46.64 43.47 7.51
CA PHE A 326 -45.56 43.26 8.47
C PHE A 326 -44.21 43.61 7.85
N ASN A 327 -43.18 43.65 8.67
CA ASN A 327 -41.82 43.94 8.24
C ASN A 327 -40.95 42.71 8.44
N ARG A 328 -40.09 42.45 7.46
CA ARG A 328 -38.98 41.50 7.55
C ARG A 328 -37.71 42.28 7.89
N LYS A 329 -37.15 42.04 9.07
CA LYS A 329 -35.82 42.54 9.46
C LYS A 329 -34.78 41.48 9.14
N VAL A 330 -33.78 41.87 8.37
CA VAL A 330 -32.60 41.04 8.08
C VAL A 330 -31.37 41.73 8.66
N VAL A 331 -30.61 40.98 9.47
CA VAL A 331 -29.31 41.38 10.00
C VAL A 331 -28.27 40.42 9.44
N GLU A 332 -27.35 40.94 8.64
CA GLU A 332 -26.21 40.20 8.11
C GLU A 332 -24.95 40.62 8.84
N GLU A 333 -24.23 39.66 9.41
CA GLU A 333 -22.94 39.87 10.05
C GLU A 333 -21.86 39.14 9.26
N VAL A 334 -20.76 39.84 8.99
CA VAL A 334 -19.60 39.30 8.25
C VAL A 334 -18.32 39.66 8.99
N ASN A 335 -17.42 38.69 9.12
CA ASN A 335 -16.04 38.89 9.58
C ASN A 335 -15.08 38.12 8.68
N SER A 336 -13.80 38.50 8.71
CA SER A 336 -12.79 37.81 7.90
C SER A 336 -11.40 37.89 8.50
N MET A 337 -10.55 36.96 8.08
CA MET A 337 -9.10 36.98 8.32
C MET A 337 -8.39 36.95 6.98
N GLN A 338 -7.46 37.88 6.80
CA GLN A 338 -6.58 37.94 5.64
C GLN A 338 -5.16 37.57 6.06
N ILE A 339 -4.50 36.70 5.31
CA ILE A 339 -3.08 36.35 5.47
C ILE A 339 -2.37 36.67 4.16
N VAL A 340 -1.30 37.43 4.26
CA VAL A 340 -0.40 37.75 3.15
C VAL A 340 0.96 37.13 3.42
N LEU A 341 1.45 36.34 2.46
CA LEU A 341 2.80 35.77 2.47
C LEU A 341 3.57 36.25 1.24
N ASP A 342 4.67 36.95 1.46
CA ASP A 342 5.70 37.19 0.45
C ASP A 342 6.83 36.16 0.65
N LEU A 343 7.11 35.38 -0.40
CA LEU A 343 8.16 34.36 -0.44
C LEU A 343 9.14 34.70 -1.56
N SER A 344 10.38 34.99 -1.20
CA SER A 344 11.47 35.24 -2.14
C SER A 344 12.52 34.15 -2.04
N VAL A 345 12.91 33.57 -3.18
CA VAL A 345 13.94 32.52 -3.25
C VAL A 345 15.10 32.99 -4.12
N THR A 346 16.32 32.93 -3.59
CA THR A 346 17.55 33.26 -4.32
C THR A 346 17.95 32.11 -5.24
N ARG A 347 17.30 32.06 -6.40
CA ARG A 347 17.65 31.21 -7.54
C ARG A 347 18.05 32.09 -8.73
N ALA A 348 18.50 31.48 -9.82
CA ALA A 348 18.76 32.16 -11.08
C ALA A 348 17.73 31.72 -12.14
N PRO A 349 16.81 32.59 -12.60
CA PRO A 349 16.52 33.93 -12.09
C PRO A 349 15.85 33.89 -10.70
N PRO A 350 15.92 34.97 -9.90
CA PRO A 350 15.22 35.07 -8.61
C PRO A 350 13.73 34.85 -8.78
N LEU A 351 13.08 34.31 -7.74
CA LEU A 351 11.65 34.05 -7.76
C LEU A 351 10.99 34.68 -6.54
N ASP A 352 10.14 35.65 -6.79
CA ASP A 352 9.32 36.34 -5.80
C ASP A 352 7.85 35.94 -5.99
N LEU A 353 7.24 35.47 -4.92
CA LEU A 353 5.87 34.98 -4.90
C LEU A 353 5.11 35.71 -3.81
N ARG A 354 3.90 36.17 -4.13
CA ARG A 354 2.98 36.77 -3.17
C ARG A 354 1.68 35.97 -3.15
N TYR A 355 1.26 35.61 -1.96
CA TYR A 355 0.00 34.95 -1.68
C TYR A 355 -0.84 35.86 -0.77
N ASP A 356 -2.13 35.97 -1.07
CA ASP A 356 -3.08 36.81 -0.34
C ASP A 356 -4.38 36.01 -0.21
N GLU A 357 -4.59 35.44 0.97
CA GLU A 357 -5.66 34.47 1.23
C GLU A 357 -6.60 35.02 2.29
N VAL A 358 -7.90 34.90 2.03
CA VAL A 358 -8.97 35.46 2.87
C VAL A 358 -9.98 34.39 3.23
N ALA A 359 -10.12 34.12 4.52
CA ALA A 359 -11.25 33.37 5.06
C ALA A 359 -12.33 34.35 5.52
N GLU A 360 -13.57 34.16 5.06
CA GLU A 360 -14.75 34.92 5.46
C GLU A 360 -15.76 33.99 6.12
N SER A 361 -16.47 34.49 7.13
CA SER A 361 -17.67 33.84 7.65
C SER A 361 -18.84 34.81 7.72
N ARG A 362 -20.05 34.26 7.59
CA ARG A 362 -21.29 35.03 7.51
C ARG A 362 -22.39 34.39 8.34
N ARG A 363 -23.11 35.22 9.08
CA ARG A 363 -24.36 34.88 9.76
C ARG A 363 -25.47 35.83 9.33
N THR A 364 -26.60 35.27 8.92
CA THR A 364 -27.80 36.03 8.58
C THR A 364 -28.90 35.69 9.58
N THR A 365 -29.42 36.71 10.25
CA THR A 365 -30.55 36.59 11.18
C THR A 365 -31.77 37.27 10.59
N ILE A 366 -32.87 36.53 10.46
CA ILE A 366 -34.14 36.98 9.90
C ILE A 366 -35.19 36.96 11.01
N SER A 367 -35.90 38.08 11.16
CA SER A 367 -37.01 38.20 12.10
C SER A 367 -38.14 38.99 11.46
N TYR A 368 -39.36 38.75 11.94
CA TYR A 368 -40.58 39.39 11.45
C TYR A 368 -41.29 40.12 12.59
N TYR A 369 -41.83 41.30 12.31
CA TYR A 369 -42.54 42.11 13.31
C TYR A 369 -43.63 42.97 12.67
N GLY A 370 -44.64 43.37 13.45
CA GLY A 370 -45.86 44.01 12.95
C GLY A 370 -47.06 43.04 12.97
N ASP A 371 -48.00 43.22 12.03
CA ASP A 371 -49.16 42.31 11.88
C ASP A 371 -48.72 41.05 11.11
N VAL A 372 -47.98 40.16 11.79
CA VAL A 372 -47.44 38.92 11.22
C VAL A 372 -48.49 37.80 11.32
N PRO A 373 -48.76 37.04 10.24
CA PRO A 373 -49.65 35.88 10.29
C PRO A 373 -49.18 34.81 11.29
N GLY A 374 -50.09 34.35 12.16
CA GLY A 374 -49.83 33.28 13.14
C GLY A 374 -49.75 31.86 12.56
N ASN A 375 -49.48 31.70 11.26
CA ASN A 375 -49.48 30.41 10.56
C ASN A 375 -48.18 29.59 10.74
N GLY A 376 -47.27 30.05 11.60
CA GLY A 376 -46.01 29.38 11.92
C GLY A 376 -44.90 29.52 10.86
N ARG A 377 -45.15 30.19 9.72
CA ARG A 377 -44.16 30.36 8.64
C ARG A 377 -43.13 31.46 8.92
N TYR A 378 -43.52 32.46 9.73
CA TYR A 378 -42.72 33.65 9.99
C TYR A 378 -42.13 33.60 11.41
N GLY A 379 -41.06 32.82 11.56
CA GLY A 379 -40.31 32.69 12.80
C GLY A 379 -38.98 33.43 12.78
N TYR A 380 -38.33 33.49 13.94
CA TYR A 380 -36.91 33.84 14.03
C TYR A 380 -36.08 32.74 13.38
N ARG A 381 -35.21 33.09 12.44
CA ARG A 381 -34.32 32.14 11.76
C ARG A 381 -32.92 32.70 11.67
N THR A 382 -31.93 31.84 11.91
CA THR A 382 -30.52 32.12 11.67
C THR A 382 -30.00 31.18 10.59
N GLU A 383 -29.26 31.72 9.64
CA GLU A 383 -28.58 31.00 8.56
C GLU A 383 -27.08 31.30 8.63
N GLY A 384 -26.25 30.28 8.38
CA GLY A 384 -24.79 30.40 8.54
C GLY A 384 -24.36 30.52 10.01
N TYR A 385 -23.08 30.85 10.21
CA TYR A 385 -22.49 31.07 11.53
C TYR A 385 -21.29 32.01 11.41
N LEU A 386 -21.00 32.73 12.49
CA LEU A 386 -19.77 33.53 12.61
C LEU A 386 -18.68 32.66 13.21
N MET A 387 -17.60 32.47 12.46
CA MET A 387 -16.36 31.92 12.97
C MET A 387 -15.70 32.92 13.92
N ASP A 388 -15.06 32.42 14.98
CA ASP A 388 -14.17 33.23 15.81
C ASP A 388 -12.83 33.52 15.10
N ARG A 389 -11.98 34.33 15.74
CA ARG A 389 -10.68 34.75 15.18
C ARG A 389 -9.76 33.56 14.89
N ASP A 390 -9.72 32.56 15.78
CA ASP A 390 -8.82 31.42 15.65
C ASP A 390 -9.32 30.44 14.58
N GLN A 391 -10.63 30.27 14.47
CA GLN A 391 -11.28 29.53 13.40
C GLN A 391 -10.99 30.15 12.03
N LEU A 392 -11.12 31.49 11.91
CA LEU A 392 -10.78 32.20 10.68
C LEU A 392 -9.28 32.15 10.37
N TRP A 393 -8.41 32.26 11.37
CA TRP A 393 -6.97 32.07 11.22
C TRP A 393 -6.65 30.71 10.63
N ARG A 394 -7.16 29.62 11.23
CA ARG A 394 -6.94 28.26 10.75
C ARG A 394 -7.51 28.05 9.34
N ALA A 395 -8.67 28.62 9.04
CA ALA A 395 -9.27 28.55 7.72
C ALA A 395 -8.43 29.26 6.66
N ALA A 396 -7.97 30.48 6.93
CA ALA A 396 -7.12 31.25 6.02
C ALA A 396 -5.75 30.57 5.84
N GLN A 397 -5.18 30.04 6.93
CA GLN A 397 -3.94 29.27 6.89
C GLN A 397 -4.09 28.01 6.02
N ALA A 398 -5.18 27.26 6.20
CA ALA A 398 -5.43 26.06 5.39
C ALA A 398 -5.58 26.39 3.90
N GLN A 399 -6.25 27.50 3.56
CA GLN A 399 -6.33 27.99 2.18
C GLN A 399 -4.94 28.31 1.61
N LEU A 400 -4.10 29.04 2.36
CA LEU A 400 -2.72 29.34 1.98
C LEU A 400 -1.88 28.08 1.74
N ILE A 401 -1.92 27.12 2.65
CA ILE A 401 -1.16 25.87 2.50
C ILE A 401 -1.65 25.05 1.30
N ASN A 402 -2.97 24.98 1.08
CA ASN A 402 -3.54 24.34 -0.10
C ASN A 402 -3.08 25.03 -1.38
N ARG A 403 -3.04 26.37 -1.40
CA ARG A 403 -2.56 27.14 -2.54
C ARG A 403 -1.09 26.87 -2.82
N LEU A 404 -0.24 26.88 -1.80
CA LEU A 404 1.19 26.59 -1.92
C LEU A 404 1.44 25.16 -2.45
N ASN A 405 0.75 24.16 -1.91
CA ASN A 405 0.86 22.76 -2.35
C ASN A 405 0.42 22.56 -3.82
N GLY A 406 -0.55 23.35 -4.28
CA GLY A 406 -1.06 23.33 -5.65
C GLY A 406 -0.25 24.16 -6.64
N ASP A 407 0.71 24.96 -6.19
CA ASP A 407 1.44 25.90 -7.05
C ASP A 407 2.65 25.23 -7.73
N ASN A 408 2.63 25.20 -9.07
CA ASN A 408 3.72 24.64 -9.87
C ASN A 408 5.05 25.37 -9.65
N ARG A 409 5.03 26.64 -9.23
CA ARG A 409 6.25 27.41 -8.95
C ARG A 409 6.94 26.94 -7.67
N ILE A 410 6.17 26.48 -6.68
CA ILE A 410 6.72 25.84 -5.48
C ILE A 410 7.36 24.49 -5.84
N ARG A 411 6.71 23.70 -6.70
CA ARG A 411 7.29 22.44 -7.21
C ARG A 411 8.59 22.68 -7.98
N MET A 412 8.62 23.73 -8.81
CA MET A 412 9.83 24.12 -9.53
C MET A 412 10.99 24.46 -8.57
N ILE A 413 10.73 25.13 -7.45
CA ILE A 413 11.76 25.36 -6.42
C ILE A 413 12.23 24.03 -5.81
N GLN A 414 11.31 23.11 -5.50
CA GLN A 414 11.67 21.79 -4.97
C GLN A 414 12.52 20.99 -5.97
N ASP A 415 12.21 21.08 -7.27
CA ASP A 415 12.97 20.41 -8.32
C ASP A 415 14.37 21.02 -8.49
N ASP A 416 14.50 22.33 -8.38
CA ASP A 416 15.83 22.97 -8.35
C ASP A 416 16.66 22.50 -7.15
N ILE A 417 16.03 22.36 -5.97
CA ILE A 417 16.69 21.82 -4.78
C ILE A 417 17.10 20.35 -5.00
N ARG A 418 16.27 19.54 -5.68
CA ARG A 418 16.60 18.15 -6.04
C ARG A 418 17.73 18.04 -7.04
N ASN A 419 17.91 19.04 -7.90
CA ASN A 419 18.89 19.04 -8.99
C ASN A 419 20.17 19.82 -8.67
N PHE A 420 20.22 20.53 -7.54
CA PHE A 420 21.46 21.06 -6.96
C PHE A 420 22.46 19.91 -6.78
#